data_AF-A0A382ILF8-F1
#
_entry.id   AF-A0A382ILF8-F1
#
_cell.length_a   1.000
_cell.length_b   1.000
_cell.length_c   1.000
_cell.angle_alpha   90.00
_cell.angle_beta   90.00
_cell.angle_gamma   90.00
#
_symmetry.space_group_name_H-M   'P 1'
#
loop_
_entity.id
_entity.type
_entity.pdbx_description
1 polymer ?
#
loop_
_entity_poly.entity_id
_entity_poly.type
_entity_poly.pdbx_seq_one_letter_code
_entity_poly.pdbx_strand_id
1 'polypeptide(L)'
;MNHQTFEPIENSSSWYGAEIETDKSWEYYLEPGHIADLEQALHRVKRSGLELAALGPRDFPLPTLSPLLTSLGDDLRNGRGFALLRGFPVDGYDVEDLSVMYYGLCR
;
A
#
# COMPACT_ATOMS: atom_id res chain seq x y z
N MET A 1 40.25 -8.97 25.47
CA MET A 1 39.16 -7.98 25.57
C MET A 1 38.71 -7.70 24.15
N ASN A 2 37.50 -8.11 23.77
CA ASN A 2 36.98 -7.82 22.43
C ASN A 2 36.43 -6.39 22.43
N HIS A 3 37.12 -5.47 21.77
CA HIS A 3 36.55 -4.16 21.42
C HIS A 3 35.75 -4.33 20.13
N GLN A 4 34.45 -4.57 20.26
CA GLN A 4 33.52 -4.27 19.17
C GLN A 4 33.09 -2.82 19.31
N THR A 5 33.45 -2.00 18.31
CA THR A 5 32.92 -0.65 18.13
C THR A 5 31.62 -0.76 17.35
N PHE A 6 30.55 -0.14 17.86
CA PHE A 6 29.28 -0.03 17.15
C PHE A 6 29.19 1.35 16.51
N GLU A 7 28.82 1.40 15.24
CA GLU A 7 28.52 2.64 14.52
C GLU A 7 26.99 2.83 14.45
N PRO A 8 26.50 4.08 14.50
CA PRO A 8 25.09 4.38 14.31
C PRO A 8 24.57 3.92 12.94
N ILE A 9 23.28 3.59 12.88
CA ILE A 9 22.59 3.37 11.61
C ILE A 9 22.15 4.75 11.08
N GLU A 10 22.58 5.09 9.87
CA GLU A 10 22.34 6.42 9.26
C GLU A 10 21.48 6.38 7.99
N ASN A 11 20.82 5.25 7.71
CA ASN A 11 19.94 5.14 6.55
C ASN A 11 18.53 5.72 6.83
N SER A 12 17.71 5.77 5.79
CA SER A 12 16.37 6.36 5.85
C SER A 12 15.42 5.71 6.88
N SER A 13 15.69 4.48 7.33
CA SER A 13 14.88 3.81 8.37
C SER A 13 15.27 4.18 9.80
N SER A 14 16.33 4.98 9.98
CA SER A 14 16.76 5.54 11.25
C SER A 14 16.19 6.95 11.42
N TRP A 15 15.01 7.06 12.03
CA TRP A 15 14.30 8.32 12.23
C TRP A 15 13.79 8.47 13.67
N TYR A 16 13.55 9.72 14.07
CA TYR A 16 12.90 10.10 15.32
C TYR A 16 11.47 10.57 15.06
N GLY A 17 10.59 10.42 16.06
CA GLY A 17 9.18 10.84 15.94
C GLY A 17 9.01 12.30 15.52
N ALA A 18 9.87 13.20 15.99
CA ALA A 18 9.84 14.62 15.64
C ALA A 18 10.07 14.89 14.13
N GLU A 19 10.86 14.05 13.46
CA GLU A 19 11.11 14.17 12.02
C GLU A 19 9.85 13.80 11.23
N ILE A 20 9.18 12.73 11.64
CA ILE A 20 7.91 12.23 11.05
C ILE A 20 6.71 13.15 11.37
N GLU A 21 6.78 13.87 12.48
CA GLU A 21 5.81 14.91 12.81
C GLU A 21 5.89 16.09 11.85
N THR A 22 7.09 16.46 11.42
CA THR A 22 7.36 17.62 10.57
C THR A 22 7.23 17.28 9.09
N ASP A 23 7.82 16.18 8.64
CA ASP A 23 7.73 15.70 7.26
C ASP A 23 6.61 14.67 7.12
N LYS A 24 5.61 14.99 6.29
CA LYS A 24 4.46 14.13 5.97
C LYS A 24 4.60 13.41 4.63
N SER A 25 5.80 13.33 4.06
CA SER A 25 6.09 12.56 2.84
C SER A 25 5.68 11.08 2.92
N TRP A 26 5.42 10.57 4.12
CA TRP A 26 4.92 9.23 4.39
C TRP A 26 3.42 9.05 4.22
N GLU A 27 2.67 10.14 4.01
CA GLU A 27 1.23 10.09 3.72
C GLU A 27 0.97 10.07 2.22
N TYR A 28 0.28 9.03 1.77
CA TYR A 28 -0.22 8.87 0.42
C TYR A 28 -1.74 9.01 0.42
N TYR A 29 -2.27 9.57 -0.65
CA TYR A 29 -3.70 9.79 -0.81
C TYR A 29 -4.18 9.08 -2.06
N LEU A 30 -5.28 8.33 -1.93
CA LEU A 30 -5.98 7.79 -3.09
C LEU A 30 -6.73 8.92 -3.79
N GLU A 31 -6.40 9.12 -5.06
CA GLU A 31 -7.11 10.03 -5.95
C GLU A 31 -8.30 9.31 -6.59
N PRO A 32 -9.25 10.05 -7.19
CA PRO A 32 -10.42 9.44 -7.83
C PRO A 32 -10.09 8.36 -8.87
N GLY A 33 -8.98 8.49 -9.61
CA GLY A 33 -8.52 7.47 -10.54
C GLY A 33 -8.12 6.16 -9.85
N HIS A 34 -7.43 6.26 -8.71
CA HIS A 34 -7.04 5.10 -7.92
C HIS A 34 -8.25 4.37 -7.32
N ILE A 35 -9.26 5.13 -6.89
CA ILE A 35 -10.52 4.57 -6.40
C ILE A 35 -11.25 3.85 -7.53
N ALA A 36 -11.36 4.47 -8.71
CA ALA A 36 -11.99 3.86 -9.87
C ALA A 36 -11.31 2.55 -10.31
N ASP A 37 -9.99 2.41 -10.13
CA ASP A 37 -9.28 1.16 -10.36
C ASP A 37 -9.74 0.05 -9.40
N LEU A 38 -9.83 0.35 -8.09
CA LEU A 38 -10.29 -0.61 -7.07
C LEU A 38 -11.72 -1.08 -7.36
N GLU A 39 -12.61 -0.15 -7.72
CA GLU A 39 -14.00 -0.45 -8.06
C GLU A 39 -14.11 -1.36 -9.30
N GLN A 40 -13.37 -1.03 -10.37
CA GLN A 40 -13.37 -1.83 -11.60
C GLN A 40 -12.79 -3.23 -11.36
N ALA A 41 -11.73 -3.33 -10.57
CA ALA A 41 -11.11 -4.58 -10.21
C ALA A 41 -12.06 -5.46 -9.36
N LEU A 42 -12.74 -4.87 -8.36
CA LEU A 42 -13.79 -5.53 -7.58
C LEU A 42 -14.89 -6.09 -8.50
N HIS A 43 -15.44 -5.26 -9.38
CA HIS A 43 -16.48 -5.69 -10.33
C HIS A 43 -16.00 -6.80 -11.27
N ARG A 44 -14.70 -6.85 -11.58
CA ARG A 44 -14.13 -7.93 -12.38
C ARG A 44 -14.03 -9.23 -11.60
N VAL A 45 -13.56 -9.20 -10.36
CA VAL A 45 -13.49 -10.36 -9.48
C VAL A 45 -14.88 -10.95 -9.23
N LYS A 46 -15.87 -10.11 -8.90
CA LYS A 46 -17.26 -10.57 -8.68
C LYS A 46 -17.86 -11.27 -9.90
N ARG A 47 -17.46 -10.86 -11.12
CA ARG A 47 -17.90 -11.48 -12.37
C ARG A 47 -17.12 -12.74 -12.76
N SER A 48 -15.88 -12.90 -12.28
CA SER A 48 -15.06 -14.06 -12.63
C SER A 48 -15.48 -15.31 -11.86
N GLY A 49 -16.14 -15.15 -10.71
CA GLY A 49 -16.51 -16.26 -9.82
C GLY A 49 -15.29 -16.96 -9.21
N LEU A 50 -14.12 -16.32 -9.24
CA LEU A 50 -12.89 -16.84 -8.66
C LEU A 50 -12.87 -16.59 -7.15
N GLU A 51 -12.44 -17.61 -6.41
CA GLU A 51 -12.07 -17.46 -5.00
C GLU A 51 -10.86 -16.54 -4.85
N LEU A 52 -10.79 -15.78 -3.76
CA LEU A 52 -9.70 -14.83 -3.47
C LEU A 52 -8.30 -15.44 -3.63
N ALA A 53 -8.10 -16.67 -3.16
CA ALA A 53 -6.83 -17.38 -3.24
C ALA A 53 -6.38 -17.68 -4.68
N ALA A 54 -7.33 -17.75 -5.63
CA ALA A 54 -7.05 -18.01 -7.04
C ALA A 54 -6.76 -16.75 -7.86
N LEU A 55 -6.97 -15.55 -7.30
CA LEU A 55 -6.72 -14.29 -8.00
C LEU A 55 -5.23 -14.09 -8.29
N GLY A 56 -4.92 -13.80 -9.55
CA GLY A 56 -3.60 -13.34 -9.97
C GLY A 56 -3.57 -11.83 -10.24
N PRO A 57 -2.38 -11.23 -10.45
CA PRO A 57 -2.25 -9.81 -10.79
C PRO A 57 -3.05 -9.38 -12.03
N ARG A 58 -3.31 -10.31 -12.97
CA ARG A 58 -4.09 -10.05 -14.19
C ARG A 58 -5.60 -9.95 -13.94
N ASP A 59 -6.07 -10.48 -12.82
CA ASP A 59 -7.49 -10.50 -12.44
C ASP A 59 -7.89 -9.24 -11.67
N PHE A 60 -6.90 -8.51 -11.14
CA PHE A 60 -7.07 -7.29 -10.35
C PHE A 60 -6.23 -6.12 -10.91
N PRO A 61 -6.57 -5.57 -12.08
CA PRO A 61 -5.76 -4.53 -12.72
C PRO A 61 -5.90 -3.18 -12.01
N LEU A 62 -4.76 -2.52 -11.74
CA LEU A 62 -4.68 -1.23 -11.06
C LEU A 62 -3.84 -0.20 -11.86
N PRO A 63 -4.21 0.16 -13.10
CA PRO A 63 -3.33 0.91 -14.02
C PRO A 63 -2.87 2.27 -13.48
N THR A 64 -3.73 3.00 -12.76
CA THR A 64 -3.42 4.30 -12.18
C THR A 64 -2.87 4.19 -10.77
N LEU A 65 -3.29 3.17 -10.00
CA LEU A 65 -2.85 2.97 -8.62
C LEU A 65 -1.50 2.22 -8.52
N SER A 66 -1.12 1.40 -9.50
CA SER A 66 0.15 0.65 -9.50
C SER A 66 1.41 1.52 -9.35
N PRO A 67 1.53 2.68 -10.02
CA PRO A 67 2.65 3.61 -9.80
C PRO A 67 2.76 4.07 -8.34
N LEU A 68 1.64 4.45 -7.72
CA LEU A 68 1.60 4.87 -6.32
C LEU A 68 2.03 3.72 -5.39
N LEU A 69 1.51 2.51 -5.62
CA LEU A 69 1.90 1.32 -4.85
C LEU A 69 3.37 0.96 -5.02
N THR A 70 3.95 1.22 -6.19
CA THR A 70 5.39 1.01 -6.44
C THR A 70 6.23 1.95 -5.60
N SER A 71 5.89 3.25 -5.58
CA SER A 71 6.57 4.24 -4.74
C SER A 71 6.40 3.94 -3.25
N LEU A 72 5.18 3.61 -2.83
CA LEU A 72 4.91 3.21 -1.44
C LEU A 72 5.73 1.98 -1.05
N GLY A 73 5.77 0.95 -1.90
CA GLY A 73 6.54 -0.27 -1.66
C GLY A 73 8.05 -0.04 -1.62
N ASP A 74 8.57 0.95 -2.35
CA ASP A 74 9.98 1.36 -2.26
C ASP A 74 10.26 2.02 -0.91
N ASP A 75 9.39 2.91 -0.43
CA ASP A 75 9.54 3.55 0.87
C ASP A 75 9.44 2.57 2.04
N LEU A 76 8.68 1.48 1.87
CA LEU A 76 8.62 0.38 2.84
C LEU A 76 9.89 -0.48 2.86
N ARG A 77 10.49 -0.76 1.70
CA ARG A 77 11.64 -1.69 1.61
C ARG A 77 12.99 -1.00 1.76
N ASN A 78 13.13 0.17 1.15
CA ASN A 78 14.40 0.87 0.98
C ASN A 78 14.40 2.25 1.66
N GLY A 79 13.22 2.78 1.99
CA GLY A 79 13.05 4.05 2.67
C GLY A 79 12.92 3.92 4.19
N ARG A 80 12.00 4.71 4.75
CA ARG A 80 11.73 4.82 6.19
C ARG A 80 11.08 3.60 6.83
N GLY A 81 10.60 2.65 6.04
CA GLY A 81 10.02 1.40 6.53
C GLY A 81 8.54 1.48 6.89
N PHE A 82 7.86 2.61 6.64
CA PHE A 82 6.42 2.75 6.85
C PHE A 82 5.79 3.77 5.90
N ALA A 83 4.47 3.66 5.74
CA ALA A 83 3.66 4.59 4.95
C ALA A 83 2.22 4.58 5.49
N LEU A 84 1.48 5.66 5.25
CA LEU A 84 0.05 5.73 5.50
C LEU A 84 -0.68 6.01 4.19
N LEU A 85 -1.52 5.08 3.76
CA LEU A 85 -2.42 5.29 2.62
C LEU A 85 -3.79 5.75 3.13
N ARG A 86 -4.22 6.94 2.71
CA ARG A 86 -5.50 7.56 3.07
C ARG A 86 -6.47 7.53 1.89
N GLY A 87 -7.76 7.59 2.20
CA GLY A 87 -8.83 7.67 1.19
C GLY A 87 -9.27 6.33 0.61
N PHE A 88 -9.01 5.21 1.30
CA PHE A 88 -9.55 3.91 0.92
C PHE A 88 -11.09 3.93 0.94
N PRO A 89 -11.78 3.50 -0.13
CA PRO A 89 -13.22 3.66 -0.27
C PRO A 89 -13.97 2.65 0.61
N VAL A 90 -14.29 3.04 1.83
CA VAL A 90 -15.03 2.19 2.79
C VAL A 90 -16.54 2.40 2.71
N ASP A 91 -16.97 3.62 2.39
CA ASP A 91 -18.38 3.97 2.35
C ASP A 91 -19.07 3.30 1.16
N GLY A 92 -20.20 2.63 1.41
CA GLY A 92 -21.02 2.02 0.36
C GLY A 92 -20.63 0.58 -0.02
N TYR A 93 -19.64 -0.02 0.65
CA TYR A 93 -19.24 -1.41 0.43
C TYR A 93 -19.50 -2.27 1.67
N ASP A 94 -19.86 -3.53 1.43
CA ASP A 94 -19.90 -4.52 2.50
C ASP A 94 -18.50 -5.07 2.81
N VAL A 95 -18.40 -5.85 3.90
CA VAL A 95 -17.13 -6.41 4.37
C VAL A 95 -16.48 -7.34 3.35
N GLU A 96 -17.29 -8.06 2.55
CA GLU A 96 -16.78 -8.98 1.54
C GLU A 96 -16.12 -8.20 0.39
N ASP A 97 -16.79 -7.18 -0.11
CA ASP A 97 -16.27 -6.29 -1.15
C ASP A 97 -15.00 -5.56 -0.69
N LEU A 98 -14.99 -5.08 0.56
CA LEU A 98 -13.80 -4.46 1.16
C LEU A 98 -12.64 -5.46 1.30
N SER A 99 -12.94 -6.71 1.65
CA SER A 99 -11.92 -7.76 1.77
C SER A 99 -11.29 -8.07 0.42
N VAL A 100 -12.08 -8.09 -0.65
CA VAL A 100 -11.59 -8.27 -2.03
C VAL A 100 -10.70 -7.10 -2.44
N MET A 101 -11.16 -5.87 -2.24
CA MET A 101 -10.38 -4.67 -2.59
C MET A 101 -9.06 -4.60 -1.80
N TYR A 102 -9.10 -4.88 -0.50
CA TYR A 102 -7.91 -4.88 0.35
C TYR A 102 -6.93 -6.00 -0.05
N TYR A 103 -7.43 -7.21 -0.31
CA TYR A 103 -6.60 -8.31 -0.78
C TYR A 103 -5.92 -8.00 -2.12
N GLY A 104 -6.66 -7.44 -3.07
CA GLY A 104 -6.13 -7.03 -4.38
C GLY A 104 -5.10 -5.90 -4.29
N LEU A 105 -5.26 -4.97 -3.35
CA LEU A 105 -4.31 -3.89 -3.08
C LEU A 105 -2.97 -4.40 -2.52
N CYS A 106 -3.01 -5.38 -1.61
CA CYS A 106 -1.84 -5.83 -0.84
C CYS A 106 -1.06 -6.99 -1.47
N ARG A 107 -1.44 -7.45 -2.65
CA ARG A 107 -0.84 -8.59 -3.35
C ARG A 107 0.26 -8.16 -4.31
#